data_AF-A0A0K0D927-F1
#
_entry.id   AF-A0A0K0D927-F1
#
_cell.length_a   1.000
_cell.length_b   1.000
_cell.length_c   1.000
_cell.angle_alpha   90.00
_cell.angle_beta   90.00
_cell.angle_gamma   90.00
#
_symmetry.space_group_name_H-M   'P 1'
#
loop_
_entity.id
_entity.type
_entity.pdbx_description
1 polymer ?
#
loop_
_entity_poly.entity_id
_entity_poly.type
_entity_poly.pdbx_seq_one_letter_code
_entity_poly.pdbx_strand_id
1 'polypeptide(L)'
;MFRTAISMCTRKQLKEESPDLARQINISNGYEMVTRGDMFKRRVTPQDQTLGQKKIPFTLPFISDEASIATKRCFRRAGLEESVALVEISLDTFRCQLVRNRLYDCLCETESCVICPFGRDGDCMSSGAIYLISCGACEDEYISETGIPLCICIKEHLDGKGKLRQSTPLGTHKIQKYSGDDVHIKVTIVAQDTKTLACKLLEAFWINSKNPKMNSREECPEITRDLAPYLRIDR
;
A
#
# COMPACT_ATOMS: atom_id res chain seq x y z
N MET A 1 -21.15 -12.05 0.69
CA MET A 1 -22.35 -11.23 0.86
C MET A 1 -23.46 -11.99 1.59
N PHE A 2 -24.10 -13.01 1.00
CA PHE A 2 -25.22 -13.74 1.66
C PHE A 2 -24.87 -14.39 3.01
N ARG A 3 -23.70 -15.01 3.15
CA ARG A 3 -23.24 -15.59 4.43
C ARG A 3 -23.07 -14.53 5.53
N THR A 4 -22.61 -13.34 5.16
CA THR A 4 -22.43 -12.20 6.06
C THR A 4 -23.78 -11.59 6.43
N ALA A 5 -24.69 -11.46 5.45
CA ALA A 5 -26.07 -10.99 5.65
C ALA A 5 -26.85 -11.89 6.64
N ILE A 6 -26.63 -13.20 6.58
CA ILE A 6 -27.24 -14.17 7.51
C ILE A 6 -26.59 -14.13 8.89
N SER A 7 -25.27 -13.91 8.99
CA SER A 7 -24.56 -13.97 10.28
C SER A 7 -24.74 -12.72 11.14
N MET A 8 -25.07 -11.57 10.55
CA MET A 8 -25.19 -10.29 11.25
C MET A 8 -26.63 -9.98 11.72
N CYS A 9 -27.61 -10.83 11.40
CA CYS A 9 -29.00 -10.65 11.84
C CYS A 9 -29.28 -11.42 13.13
N THR A 10 -29.60 -10.68 14.21
CA THR A 10 -29.88 -11.23 15.55
C THR A 10 -31.34 -11.68 15.74
N ARG A 11 -32.30 -11.20 14.94
CA ARG A 11 -33.73 -11.59 14.98
C ARG A 11 -34.09 -12.57 13.86
N LYS A 12 -34.94 -13.56 14.15
CA LYS A 12 -35.36 -14.61 13.18
C LYS A 12 -36.06 -14.06 11.93
N GLN A 13 -36.95 -13.07 12.06
CA GLN A 13 -37.63 -12.45 10.90
C GLN A 13 -36.64 -11.72 9.97
N LEU A 14 -35.66 -11.01 10.54
CA LEU A 14 -34.63 -10.29 9.76
C LEU A 14 -33.63 -11.22 9.06
N LYS A 15 -33.52 -12.50 9.48
CA LYS A 15 -32.66 -13.49 8.81
C LYS A 15 -33.19 -13.95 7.46
N GLU A 16 -34.49 -13.79 7.21
CA GLU A 16 -35.14 -14.13 5.93
C GLU A 16 -35.18 -12.92 5.00
N GLU A 17 -35.41 -11.72 5.52
CA GLU A 17 -35.48 -10.48 4.72
C GLU A 17 -34.09 -9.98 4.25
N SER A 18 -33.06 -10.11 5.10
CA SER A 18 -31.70 -9.68 4.81
C SER A 18 -31.07 -10.35 3.56
N PRO A 19 -31.16 -11.68 3.37
CA PRO A 19 -30.68 -12.30 2.14
C PRO A 19 -31.52 -11.95 0.91
N ASP A 20 -32.80 -11.59 1.06
CA ASP A 20 -33.65 -11.16 -0.05
C ASP A 20 -33.36 -9.73 -0.50
N LEU A 21 -33.08 -8.83 0.44
CA LEU A 21 -32.59 -7.49 0.12
C LEU A 21 -31.21 -7.57 -0.56
N ALA A 22 -30.31 -8.41 -0.04
CA ALA A 22 -29.02 -8.67 -0.68
C ALA A 22 -29.18 -9.27 -2.09
N ARG A 23 -30.25 -10.04 -2.33
CA ARG A 23 -30.57 -10.55 -3.66
C ARG A 23 -31.01 -9.44 -4.61
N GLN A 24 -31.93 -8.58 -4.17
CA GLN A 24 -32.41 -7.45 -4.97
C GLN A 24 -31.27 -6.50 -5.36
N ILE A 25 -30.36 -6.20 -4.43
CA ILE A 25 -29.18 -5.36 -4.70
C ILE A 25 -28.25 -6.00 -5.73
N ASN A 26 -28.05 -7.31 -5.68
CA ASN A 26 -27.24 -8.00 -6.69
C ASN A 26 -27.87 -7.93 -8.09
N ILE A 27 -29.19 -8.08 -8.19
CA ILE A 27 -29.92 -7.96 -9.46
C ILE A 27 -29.86 -6.52 -9.98
N SER A 28 -30.06 -5.51 -9.14
CA SER A 28 -29.98 -4.10 -9.55
C SER A 28 -28.58 -3.71 -10.03
N ASN A 29 -27.55 -4.41 -9.55
CA ASN A 29 -26.16 -4.20 -9.96
C ASN A 29 -25.74 -5.07 -11.15
N GLY A 30 -26.68 -5.76 -11.82
CA GLY A 30 -26.43 -6.52 -13.04
C GLY A 30 -25.73 -7.87 -12.85
N TYR A 31 -25.69 -8.40 -11.62
CA TYR A 31 -25.14 -9.73 -11.37
C TYR A 31 -26.21 -10.81 -11.60
N GLU A 32 -25.98 -11.71 -12.56
CA GLU A 32 -26.84 -12.89 -12.76
C GLU A 32 -26.76 -13.84 -11.57
N MET A 33 -27.94 -14.22 -11.05
CA MET A 33 -28.07 -15.16 -9.95
C MET A 33 -27.86 -16.58 -10.46
N VAL A 34 -26.67 -17.13 -10.24
CA VAL A 34 -26.40 -18.54 -10.55
C VAL A 34 -27.29 -19.41 -9.66
N THR A 35 -28.25 -20.10 -10.27
CA THR A 35 -29.09 -21.10 -9.62
C THR A 35 -28.22 -22.20 -9.02
N ARG A 36 -28.63 -22.69 -7.85
CA ARG A 36 -27.90 -23.72 -7.08
C ARG A 36 -27.70 -25.06 -7.83
N GLY A 37 -28.26 -25.21 -9.03
CA GLY A 37 -28.08 -26.33 -9.96
C GLY A 37 -26.87 -26.18 -10.91
N ASP A 38 -26.32 -24.98 -11.08
CA ASP A 38 -25.20 -24.70 -11.99
C ASP A 38 -23.89 -24.49 -11.25
N MET A 39 -23.75 -25.09 -10.06
CA MET A 39 -22.42 -25.38 -9.53
C MET A 39 -21.76 -26.36 -10.49
N PHE A 40 -21.09 -25.81 -11.50
CA PHE A 40 -19.89 -26.37 -12.07
C PHE A 40 -19.19 -27.13 -10.96
N LYS A 41 -18.99 -28.43 -11.20
CA LYS A 41 -18.11 -29.28 -10.43
C LYS A 41 -16.81 -28.51 -10.26
N ARG A 42 -16.67 -27.76 -9.16
CA ARG A 42 -15.37 -27.43 -8.61
C ARG A 42 -14.82 -28.80 -8.30
N ARG A 43 -14.06 -29.34 -9.25
CA ARG A 43 -13.05 -30.33 -8.92
C ARG A 43 -12.28 -29.63 -7.82
N VAL A 44 -12.53 -30.08 -6.59
CA VAL A 44 -11.58 -29.91 -5.51
C VAL A 44 -10.28 -30.36 -6.13
N THR A 45 -9.40 -29.40 -6.44
CA THR A 45 -8.03 -29.73 -6.76
C THR A 45 -7.58 -30.55 -5.56
N PRO A 46 -7.22 -31.83 -5.74
CA PRO A 46 -6.65 -32.58 -4.63
C PRO A 46 -5.48 -31.74 -4.13
N GLN A 47 -5.51 -31.41 -2.84
CA GLN A 47 -4.33 -30.99 -2.14
C GLN A 47 -3.41 -32.20 -2.19
N ASP A 48 -2.61 -32.29 -3.26
CA ASP A 48 -1.75 -33.43 -3.49
C ASP A 48 -0.60 -33.33 -2.50
N GLN A 49 -0.82 -33.97 -1.36
CA GLN A 49 0.21 -34.33 -0.41
C GLN A 49 1.10 -35.39 -1.08
N THR A 50 1.95 -34.96 -1.99
CA THR A 50 3.11 -35.76 -2.41
C THR A 50 4.37 -35.04 -1.92
N LEU A 51 4.77 -35.38 -0.68
CA LEU A 51 6.18 -35.35 -0.31
C LEU A 51 6.92 -36.31 -1.26
N GLY A 52 7.89 -35.82 -2.02
CA GLY A 52 8.75 -36.72 -2.81
C GLY A 52 9.86 -36.10 -3.65
N GLN A 53 9.71 -34.88 -4.20
CA GLN A 53 10.77 -34.24 -4.98
C GLN A 53 10.74 -32.71 -4.78
N LYS A 54 11.88 -32.11 -4.42
CA LYS A 54 12.04 -30.65 -4.30
C LYS A 54 11.96 -30.01 -5.70
N LYS A 55 10.75 -29.72 -6.19
CA LYS A 55 10.56 -28.96 -7.42
C LYS A 55 11.12 -27.54 -7.23
N ILE A 56 11.88 -27.05 -8.19
CA ILE A 56 12.42 -25.69 -8.19
C ILE A 56 11.30 -24.73 -8.58
N PRO A 57 10.99 -23.68 -7.78
CA PRO A 57 9.95 -22.74 -8.14
C PRO A 57 10.38 -21.87 -9.33
N PHE A 58 9.57 -21.86 -10.38
CA PHE A 58 9.68 -20.91 -11.48
C PHE A 58 8.52 -19.93 -11.38
N THR A 59 8.85 -18.68 -11.09
CA THR A 59 7.87 -17.65 -10.72
C THR A 59 7.63 -16.72 -11.90
N LEU A 60 6.37 -16.56 -12.31
CA LEU A 60 5.99 -15.69 -13.44
C LEU A 60 4.70 -14.92 -13.10
N PRO A 61 4.54 -13.65 -13.52
CA PRO A 61 3.28 -12.93 -13.32
C PRO A 61 2.13 -13.60 -14.10
N PHE A 62 0.95 -13.72 -13.51
CA PHE A 62 -0.22 -14.20 -14.24
C PHE A 62 -0.60 -13.22 -15.35
N ILE A 63 -0.60 -13.69 -16.60
CA ILE A 63 -0.95 -12.89 -17.79
C ILE A 63 -2.38 -13.23 -18.25
N SER A 64 -2.64 -14.49 -18.57
CA SER A 64 -3.95 -15.03 -18.91
C SER A 64 -3.95 -16.56 -18.78
N ASP A 65 -5.14 -17.17 -18.73
CA ASP A 65 -5.27 -18.63 -18.69
C ASP A 65 -4.64 -19.30 -19.91
N GLU A 66 -4.77 -18.72 -21.10
CA GLU A 66 -4.14 -19.20 -22.33
C GLU A 66 -2.61 -19.19 -22.22
N ALA A 67 -2.02 -18.11 -21.70
CA ALA A 67 -0.59 -17.99 -21.49
C ALA A 67 -0.08 -19.00 -20.45
N SER A 68 -0.82 -19.18 -19.36
CA SER A 68 -0.57 -20.20 -18.33
C SER A 68 -0.58 -21.62 -18.88
N ILE A 69 -1.57 -21.95 -19.72
CA ILE A 69 -1.67 -23.26 -20.38
C ILE A 69 -0.53 -23.45 -21.37
N ALA A 70 -0.20 -22.43 -22.16
CA ALA A 70 0.92 -22.46 -23.11
C ALA A 70 2.25 -22.71 -22.38
N THR A 71 2.46 -22.03 -21.25
CA THR A 71 3.67 -22.15 -20.42
C THR A 71 3.78 -23.54 -19.81
N LYS A 72 2.69 -24.07 -19.24
CA LYS A 72 2.63 -25.46 -18.73
C LYS A 72 2.91 -26.48 -19.85
N ARG A 73 2.40 -26.24 -21.07
CA ARG A 73 2.68 -27.09 -22.24
C ARG A 73 4.16 -27.05 -22.62
N CYS A 74 4.82 -25.90 -22.54
CA CYS A 74 6.26 -25.79 -22.77
C CYS A 74 7.06 -26.59 -21.73
N PHE A 75 6.72 -26.49 -20.44
CA PHE A 75 7.36 -27.28 -19.38
C PHE A 75 7.22 -28.79 -19.61
N ARG A 76 6.04 -29.25 -20.03
CA ARG A 76 5.83 -30.65 -20.40
C ARG A 76 6.68 -31.09 -21.59
N ARG A 77 6.73 -30.29 -22.65
CA ARG A 77 7.55 -30.59 -23.84
C ARG A 77 9.05 -30.63 -23.52
N ALA A 78 9.49 -29.83 -22.56
CA ALA A 78 10.87 -29.79 -22.09
C ALA A 78 11.20 -30.88 -21.04
N GLY A 79 10.23 -31.71 -20.63
CA GLY A 79 10.43 -32.74 -19.61
C GLY A 79 10.63 -32.19 -18.18
N LEU A 80 10.19 -30.96 -17.92
CA LEU A 80 10.43 -30.24 -16.65
C LEU A 80 9.25 -30.34 -15.65
N GLU A 81 8.20 -31.09 -15.97
CA GLU A 81 6.96 -31.19 -15.16
C GLU A 81 7.21 -31.72 -13.73
N GLU A 82 8.21 -32.59 -13.56
CA GLU A 82 8.59 -33.13 -12.26
C GLU A 82 9.71 -32.37 -11.55
N SER A 83 10.41 -31.47 -12.25
CA SER A 83 11.55 -30.73 -11.70
C SER A 83 11.23 -29.27 -11.36
N VAL A 84 10.22 -28.68 -12.01
CA VAL A 84 9.89 -27.26 -11.89
C VAL A 84 8.44 -27.07 -11.48
N ALA A 85 8.21 -26.24 -10.46
CA ALA A 85 6.88 -25.81 -10.04
C ALA A 85 6.60 -24.41 -10.59
N LEU A 86 5.66 -24.29 -11.53
CA LEU A 86 5.19 -22.98 -11.99
C LEU A 86 4.38 -22.30 -10.89
N VAL A 87 4.87 -21.16 -10.39
CA VAL A 87 4.21 -20.31 -9.41
C VAL A 87 3.76 -19.03 -10.12
N GLU A 88 2.46 -18.94 -10.37
CA GLU A 88 1.86 -17.74 -10.97
C GLU A 88 1.59 -16.70 -9.87
N ILE A 89 2.34 -15.60 -9.90
CA ILE A 89 2.04 -14.46 -9.04
C ILE A 89 0.89 -13.71 -9.68
N SER A 90 -0.27 -13.70 -9.02
CA SER A 90 -1.38 -12.82 -9.44
C SER A 90 -0.88 -11.38 -9.47
N LEU A 91 -0.90 -10.75 -10.65
CA LEU A 91 -0.87 -9.29 -10.74
C LEU A 91 -2.05 -8.77 -9.92
N ASP A 92 -1.78 -7.82 -9.00
CA ASP A 92 -2.70 -7.25 -8.01
C ASP A 92 -4.16 -7.68 -8.21
N THR A 93 -4.64 -8.61 -7.38
CA THR A 93 -6.01 -9.14 -7.51
C THR A 93 -7.03 -7.99 -7.65
N PHE A 94 -8.14 -8.21 -8.35
CA PHE A 94 -9.26 -7.25 -8.36
C PHE A 94 -9.67 -6.84 -6.94
N ARG A 95 -9.49 -7.71 -5.94
CA ARG A 95 -9.66 -7.32 -4.54
C ARG A 95 -8.65 -6.27 -4.08
N CYS A 96 -7.37 -6.40 -4.38
CA CYS A 96 -6.36 -5.37 -4.09
C CYS A 96 -6.65 -4.05 -4.83
N GLN A 97 -7.14 -4.12 -6.07
CA GLN A 97 -7.49 -2.92 -6.85
C GLN A 97 -8.82 -2.28 -6.40
N LEU A 98 -9.84 -3.07 -6.08
CA LEU A 98 -11.17 -2.58 -5.69
C LEU A 98 -11.26 -2.23 -4.20
N VAL A 99 -10.46 -2.86 -3.33
CA VAL A 99 -10.38 -2.49 -1.88
C VAL A 99 -9.58 -1.20 -1.68
N ARG A 100 -8.63 -0.89 -2.59
CA ARG A 100 -8.02 0.46 -2.66
C ARG A 100 -9.05 1.55 -2.99
N ASN A 101 -10.24 1.17 -3.47
CA ASN A 101 -11.32 2.08 -3.91
C ASN A 101 -12.50 2.15 -2.92
N ARG A 102 -12.26 2.12 -1.60
CA ARG A 102 -13.17 2.84 -0.70
C ARG A 102 -12.84 4.33 -0.73
N LEU A 103 -12.97 4.94 -1.91
CA LEU A 103 -12.82 6.38 -2.13
C LEU A 103 -13.75 7.22 -1.23
N TYR A 104 -14.79 6.60 -0.65
CA TYR A 104 -15.80 7.23 0.20
C TYR A 104 -15.71 6.88 1.69
N ASP A 105 -14.79 6.00 2.13
CA ASP A 105 -14.68 5.62 3.56
C ASP A 105 -13.46 6.21 4.27
N CYS A 106 -12.67 7.05 3.59
CA CYS A 106 -11.51 7.71 4.18
C CYS A 106 -11.76 9.19 4.41
N LEU A 107 -12.96 9.59 4.86
CA LEU A 107 -13.17 10.99 5.20
C LEU A 107 -12.34 11.34 6.45
N CYS A 108 -11.57 12.43 6.36
CA CYS A 108 -10.82 12.91 7.50
C CYS A 108 -11.76 13.64 8.46
N GLU A 109 -12.03 13.05 9.63
CA GLU A 109 -12.85 13.67 10.67
C GLU A 109 -12.03 14.57 11.62
N THR A 110 -10.73 14.71 11.38
CA THR A 110 -9.84 15.47 12.25
C THR A 110 -9.99 16.97 12.00
N GLU A 111 -10.47 17.70 13.00
CA GLU A 111 -10.49 19.17 12.99
C GLU A 111 -9.07 19.71 12.76
N SER A 112 -8.92 20.66 11.82
CA SER A 112 -7.63 21.30 11.49
C SER A 112 -6.50 20.32 11.11
N CYS A 113 -6.81 19.23 10.40
CA CYS A 113 -5.79 18.32 9.87
C CYS A 113 -4.73 19.09 9.07
N VAL A 114 -3.44 18.88 9.34
CA VAL A 114 -2.33 19.55 8.62
C VAL A 114 -1.94 18.85 7.31
N ILE A 115 -2.50 17.66 7.05
CA ILE A 115 -2.16 16.80 5.90
C ILE A 115 -3.17 17.00 4.77
N CYS A 116 -4.46 16.81 5.06
CA CYS A 116 -5.53 16.84 4.06
C CYS A 116 -5.65 18.17 3.28
N PRO A 117 -5.39 19.38 3.85
CA PRO A 117 -5.46 20.63 3.09
C PRO A 117 -4.52 20.71 1.88
N PHE A 118 -3.46 19.88 1.88
CA PHE A 118 -2.45 19.85 0.83
C PHE A 118 -2.40 18.51 0.09
N GLY A 119 -3.34 17.61 0.39
CA GLY A 119 -3.49 16.31 -0.24
C GLY A 119 -4.95 16.04 -0.61
N ARG A 120 -5.34 14.78 -0.57
CA ARG A 120 -6.74 14.33 -0.68
C ARG A 120 -7.32 14.05 0.70
N ASP A 121 -8.64 14.15 0.81
CA ASP A 121 -9.34 13.72 2.03
C ASP A 121 -9.02 12.25 2.32
N GLY A 122 -8.55 12.00 3.55
CA GLY A 122 -8.15 10.68 4.01
C GLY A 122 -6.68 10.33 3.84
N ASP A 123 -5.90 11.15 3.15
CA ASP A 123 -4.46 10.93 2.99
C ASP A 123 -3.74 10.86 4.36
N CYS A 124 -4.31 11.51 5.38
CA CYS A 124 -3.81 11.43 6.75
C CYS A 124 -3.81 10.01 7.34
N MET A 125 -4.66 9.11 6.85
CA MET A 125 -4.73 7.71 7.27
C MET A 125 -3.89 6.77 6.39
N SER A 126 -3.20 7.30 5.38
CA SER A 126 -2.35 6.50 4.51
C SER A 126 -1.12 5.97 5.25
N SER A 127 -0.87 4.67 5.11
CA SER A 127 0.38 4.00 5.50
C SER A 127 1.24 3.71 4.26
N GLY A 128 2.53 3.47 4.47
CA GLY A 128 3.48 3.20 3.38
C GLY A 128 3.75 4.44 2.52
N ALA A 129 3.54 5.62 3.09
CA ALA A 129 3.67 6.89 2.39
C ALA A 129 5.10 7.43 2.53
N ILE A 130 5.63 7.97 1.45
CA ILE A 130 6.79 8.86 1.45
C ILE A 130 6.21 10.28 1.47
N TYR A 131 6.50 11.02 2.53
CA TYR A 131 5.95 12.34 2.75
C TYR A 131 7.05 13.40 2.77
N LEU A 132 6.66 14.61 2.38
CA LEU A 132 7.46 15.81 2.34
C LEU A 132 6.83 16.83 3.28
N ILE A 133 7.59 17.30 4.26
CA ILE A 133 7.25 18.44 5.10
C ILE A 133 8.00 19.67 4.59
N SER A 134 7.26 20.74 4.29
CA SER A 134 7.82 22.03 3.87
C SER A 134 7.57 23.09 4.93
N CYS A 135 8.59 23.89 5.20
CA CYS A 135 8.49 25.05 6.09
C CYS A 135 7.74 26.20 5.39
N GLY A 136 6.70 26.74 6.01
CA GLY A 136 5.87 27.80 5.41
C GLY A 136 6.55 29.17 5.28
N ALA A 137 7.71 29.39 5.92
CA ALA A 137 8.39 30.68 5.91
C ALA A 137 9.70 30.69 5.09
N CYS A 138 10.44 29.58 5.03
CA CYS A 138 11.71 29.51 4.28
C CYS A 138 11.76 28.40 3.22
N GLU A 139 10.66 27.66 3.05
CA GLU A 139 10.52 26.56 2.08
C GLU A 139 11.55 25.43 2.24
N ASP A 140 12.30 25.39 3.34
CA ASP A 140 13.17 24.25 3.63
C ASP A 140 12.29 22.99 3.77
N GLU A 141 12.82 21.89 3.25
CA GLU A 141 12.10 20.62 3.07
C GLU A 141 12.69 19.51 3.94
N TYR A 142 11.84 18.58 4.38
CA TYR A 142 12.16 17.32 5.04
C TYR A 142 11.41 16.18 4.36
N ILE A 143 12.08 15.06 4.08
CA ILE A 143 11.50 13.88 3.44
C ILE A 143 11.76 12.66 4.32
N SER A 144 10.74 11.82 4.50
CA SER A 144 10.87 10.53 5.18
C SER A 144 9.75 9.58 4.73
N GLU A 145 9.92 8.30 4.99
CA GLU A 145 8.90 7.27 4.84
C GLU A 145 8.14 7.01 6.15
N THR A 146 6.93 6.47 6.03
CA THR A 146 6.21 5.98 7.20
C THR A 146 5.48 4.67 6.91
N GLY A 147 5.69 3.67 7.77
CA GLY A 147 4.96 2.41 7.74
C GLY A 147 3.62 2.46 8.49
N ILE A 148 3.43 3.49 9.33
CA ILE A 148 2.22 3.72 10.11
C ILE A 148 1.37 4.83 9.46
N PRO A 149 0.11 5.05 9.90
CA PRO A 149 -0.70 6.14 9.37
C PRO A 149 0.01 7.50 9.51
N LEU A 150 0.00 8.27 8.41
CA LEU A 150 0.73 9.54 8.32
C LEU A 150 0.35 10.54 9.42
N CYS A 151 -0.91 10.59 9.84
CA CYS A 151 -1.40 11.47 10.91
C CYS A 151 -0.68 11.23 12.25
N ILE A 152 -0.32 9.98 12.56
CA ILE A 152 0.39 9.62 13.79
C ILE A 152 1.84 10.10 13.69
N CYS A 153 2.49 9.81 12.57
CA CYS A 153 3.88 10.22 12.32
C CYS A 153 4.03 11.76 12.34
N ILE A 154 3.14 12.50 11.68
CA ILE A 154 3.18 13.97 11.68
C ILE A 154 2.89 14.55 13.06
N LYS A 155 2.03 13.92 13.86
CA LYS A 155 1.77 14.36 15.24
C LYS A 155 3.03 14.29 16.11
N GLU A 156 3.88 13.27 15.92
CA GLU A 156 5.16 13.16 16.62
C GLU A 156 6.12 14.29 16.22
N HIS A 157 6.20 14.61 14.93
CA HIS A 157 6.99 15.75 14.43
C HIS A 157 6.49 17.08 15.00
N LEU A 158 5.17 17.28 15.07
CA LEU A 158 4.57 18.47 15.67
C LEU A 158 4.82 18.58 17.18
N ASP A 159 4.76 17.47 17.92
CA ASP A 159 5.14 17.44 19.34
C ASP A 159 6.62 17.82 19.54
N GLY A 160 7.50 17.31 18.67
CA GLY A 160 8.92 17.68 18.62
C GLY A 160 9.14 19.17 18.34
N LYS A 161 8.42 19.74 17.37
CA LYS A 161 8.43 21.18 17.05
C LYS A 161 7.95 22.02 18.23
N GLY A 162 6.86 21.62 18.88
CA GLY A 162 6.28 22.33 20.02
C GLY A 162 7.22 22.35 21.23
N LYS A 163 7.90 21.24 21.49
CA LYS A 163 8.84 21.08 22.62
C LYS A 163 10.29 21.48 22.31
N LEU A 164 10.56 22.01 21.11
CA LEU A 164 11.91 22.39 20.66
C LEU A 164 12.93 21.24 20.79
N ARG A 165 12.53 20.01 20.44
CA ARG A 165 13.42 18.84 20.52
C ARG A 165 14.42 18.85 19.36
N GLN A 166 15.70 19.07 19.68
CA GLN A 166 16.81 19.01 18.71
C GLN A 166 17.05 17.61 18.12
N SER A 167 16.44 16.57 18.69
CA SER A 167 16.46 15.22 18.11
C SER A 167 15.46 15.05 16.96
N THR A 168 14.60 16.05 16.70
CA THR A 168 13.59 16.01 15.64
C THR A 168 13.92 17.05 14.56
N PRO A 169 13.74 16.74 13.27
CA PRO A 169 14.03 17.67 12.18
C PRO A 169 13.35 19.03 12.36
N LEU A 170 12.05 19.04 12.72
CA LEU A 170 11.30 20.28 12.93
C LEU A 170 11.73 21.06 14.17
N GLY A 171 12.05 20.39 15.28
CA GLY A 171 12.54 21.05 16.48
C GLY A 171 13.89 21.74 16.25
N THR A 172 14.82 21.04 15.58
CA THR A 172 16.12 21.59 15.19
C THR A 172 15.98 22.76 14.23
N HIS A 173 15.17 22.60 13.18
CA HIS A 173 14.92 23.65 12.20
C HIS A 173 14.34 24.91 12.85
N LYS A 174 13.36 24.74 13.74
CA LYS A 174 12.72 25.85 14.47
C LYS A 174 13.71 26.64 15.33
N ILE A 175 14.61 25.95 16.03
CA ILE A 175 15.66 26.60 16.84
C ILE A 175 16.64 27.35 15.93
N GLN A 176 17.14 26.70 14.88
CA GLN A 176 18.23 27.22 14.05
C GLN A 176 17.81 28.38 13.14
N LYS A 177 16.59 28.34 12.60
CA LYS A 177 16.11 29.32 11.62
C LYS A 177 15.23 30.41 12.22
N TYR A 178 14.54 30.11 13.31
CA TYR A 178 13.51 30.99 13.87
C TYR A 178 13.69 31.27 15.36
N SER A 179 14.83 30.89 15.96
CA SER A 179 15.13 31.13 17.38
C SER A 179 14.04 30.63 18.34
N GLY A 180 13.26 29.63 17.93
CA GLY A 180 12.15 29.08 18.72
C GLY A 180 10.77 29.66 18.38
N ASP A 181 10.65 30.61 17.47
CA ASP A 181 9.36 31.15 17.02
C ASP A 181 8.57 30.12 16.21
N ASP A 182 7.25 30.13 16.37
CA ASP A 182 6.40 29.14 15.72
C ASP A 182 6.21 29.41 14.23
N VAL A 183 6.33 28.35 13.43
CA VAL A 183 6.18 28.39 11.98
C VAL A 183 5.22 27.31 11.52
N HIS A 184 4.37 27.67 10.55
CA HIS A 184 3.45 26.76 9.90
C HIS A 184 4.20 25.76 9.01
N ILE A 185 3.69 24.52 8.92
CA ILE A 185 4.25 23.49 8.05
C ILE A 185 3.21 23.01 7.05
N LYS A 186 3.67 22.63 5.87
CA LYS A 186 2.85 21.97 4.85
C LYS A 186 3.31 20.52 4.72
N VAL A 187 2.38 19.58 4.68
CA VAL A 187 2.67 18.15 4.50
C VAL A 187 2.10 17.68 3.18
N THR A 188 2.89 16.98 2.37
CA THR A 188 2.46 16.42 1.08
C THR A 188 2.95 14.99 0.94
N ILE A 189 2.15 14.11 0.31
CA ILE A 189 2.58 12.77 -0.04
C ILE A 189 3.21 12.81 -1.43
N VAL A 190 4.48 12.39 -1.54
CA VAL A 190 5.21 12.38 -2.82
C VAL A 190 5.16 11.01 -3.51
N ALA A 191 5.03 9.94 -2.74
CA ALA A 191 4.82 8.58 -3.26
C ALA A 191 4.19 7.69 -2.19
N GLN A 192 3.64 6.55 -2.60
CA GLN A 192 3.09 5.54 -1.69
C GLN A 192 3.35 4.15 -2.24
N ASP A 193 3.79 3.23 -1.39
CA ASP A 193 3.88 1.80 -1.72
C ASP A 193 3.50 0.97 -0.49
N THR A 194 2.97 -0.22 -0.73
CA THR A 194 2.64 -1.18 0.33
C THR A 194 3.86 -1.99 0.79
N LYS A 195 4.92 -2.05 -0.02
CA LYS A 195 6.14 -2.82 0.25
C LYS A 195 7.17 -1.92 0.93
N THR A 196 7.57 -2.29 2.15
CA THR A 196 8.57 -1.55 2.93
C THR A 196 9.87 -1.29 2.17
N LEU A 197 10.35 -2.28 1.41
CA LEU A 197 11.59 -2.13 0.64
C LEU A 197 11.45 -1.09 -0.48
N ALA A 198 10.29 -1.04 -1.13
CA ALA A 198 9.99 -0.01 -2.13
C ALA A 198 9.88 1.37 -1.48
N CYS A 199 9.24 1.49 -0.30
CA CYS A 199 9.18 2.75 0.44
C CYS A 199 10.57 3.30 0.77
N LYS A 200 11.47 2.46 1.30
CA LYS A 200 12.85 2.88 1.61
C LYS A 200 13.65 3.28 0.38
N LEU A 201 13.45 2.58 -0.74
CA LEU A 201 14.10 2.93 -2.01
C LEU A 201 13.56 4.26 -2.58
N LEU A 202 12.24 4.48 -2.48
CA LEU A 202 11.61 5.72 -2.91
C LEU A 202 12.02 6.90 -2.03
N GLU A 203 12.11 6.71 -0.71
CA GLU A 203 12.64 7.70 0.22
C GLU A 203 14.07 8.10 -0.16
N ALA A 204 14.97 7.11 -0.31
CA ALA A 204 16.34 7.30 -0.77
C ALA A 204 16.40 8.11 -2.08
N PHE A 205 15.57 7.73 -3.06
CA PHE A 205 15.46 8.41 -4.34
C PHE A 205 15.01 9.88 -4.17
N TRP A 206 13.97 10.13 -3.39
CA TRP A 206 13.43 11.48 -3.19
C TRP A 206 14.38 12.38 -2.40
N ILE A 207 15.02 11.87 -1.35
CA ILE A 207 16.07 12.61 -0.61
C ILE A 207 17.21 12.98 -1.56
N ASN A 208 17.70 12.02 -2.37
CA ASN A 208 18.78 12.29 -3.32
C ASN A 208 18.36 13.29 -4.41
N SER A 209 17.14 13.16 -4.94
CA SER A 209 16.65 14.03 -6.02
C SER A 209 16.33 15.45 -5.56
N LYS A 210 15.79 15.61 -4.35
CA LYS A 210 15.36 16.92 -3.81
C LYS A 210 16.44 17.62 -2.99
N ASN A 211 17.37 16.85 -2.43
CA ASN A 211 18.39 17.34 -1.49
C ASN A 211 17.78 18.23 -0.38
N PRO A 212 16.80 17.72 0.39
CA PRO A 212 16.06 18.47 1.39
C PRO A 212 16.98 18.98 2.50
N LYS A 213 16.86 20.26 2.86
CA LYS A 213 17.77 20.93 3.82
C LYS A 213 17.55 20.53 5.28
N MET A 214 16.36 20.05 5.64
CA MET A 214 16.06 19.65 7.01
C MET A 214 16.47 18.20 7.31
N ASN A 215 16.71 17.36 6.29
CA ASN A 215 17.27 16.03 6.50
C ASN A 215 18.75 16.14 6.88
N SER A 216 19.14 15.36 7.88
CA SER A 216 20.55 15.23 8.23
C SER A 216 21.30 14.37 7.22
N ARG A 217 22.64 14.46 7.18
CA ARG A 217 23.45 13.62 6.26
C ARG A 217 23.42 12.15 6.69
N GLU A 218 23.16 11.91 7.96
CA GLU A 218 23.05 10.60 8.60
C GLU A 218 21.70 9.93 8.31
N GLU A 219 20.66 10.72 8.03
CA GLU A 219 19.33 10.25 7.61
C GLU A 219 19.27 9.82 6.14
N CYS A 220 20.37 9.94 5.39
CA CYS A 220 20.44 9.41 4.04
C CYS A 220 20.46 7.87 4.09
N PRO A 221 19.47 7.16 3.53
CA PRO A 221 19.41 5.72 3.61
C PRO A 221 20.68 5.08 3.06
N GLU A 222 21.19 4.02 3.70
CA GLU A 222 22.35 3.25 3.22
C GLU A 222 22.18 2.84 1.74
N ILE A 223 20.93 2.60 1.34
CA ILE A 223 20.51 2.32 -0.02
C ILE A 223 20.97 3.40 -1.01
N THR A 224 20.91 4.69 -0.66
CA THR A 224 21.41 5.77 -1.53
C THR A 224 22.92 5.64 -1.74
N ARG A 225 23.67 5.25 -0.70
CA ARG A 225 25.12 5.04 -0.77
C ARG A 225 25.46 3.82 -1.62
N ASP A 226 24.69 2.74 -1.48
CA ASP A 226 24.87 1.50 -2.23
C ASP A 226 24.45 1.63 -3.69
N LEU A 227 23.45 2.48 -3.98
CA LEU A 227 22.97 2.76 -5.33
C LEU A 227 23.73 3.88 -6.03
N ALA A 228 24.40 4.78 -5.30
CA ALA A 228 25.15 5.91 -5.85
C ALA A 228 26.16 5.54 -6.96
N PRO A 229 26.91 4.41 -6.88
CA PRO A 229 27.79 3.97 -7.97
C PRO A 229 27.04 3.65 -9.27
N TYR A 230 25.81 3.14 -9.17
CA TYR A 230 25.00 2.74 -10.32
C TYR A 230 24.23 3.93 -10.93
N LEU A 231 23.99 4.99 -10.16
CA LEU A 231 23.37 6.24 -10.62
C LEU A 231 24.36 7.19 -11.31
N ARG A 232 25.67 6.91 -11.26
CA ARG A 232 26.74 7.69 -11.93
C ARG A 232 27.09 7.19 -13.32
N ILE A 233 26.41 6.16 -13.81
CA ILE A 233 26.55 5.71 -15.20
C ILE A 233 25.75 6.72 -16.04
N ASP A 234 26.47 7.48 -16.86
CA ASP A 234 26.04 8.53 -17.80
C ASP A 234 25.94 9.96 -17.23
N ARG A 235 27.11 10.62 -17.20
CA ARG A 235 27.26 12.03 -17.58
C ARG A 235 28.47 12.20 -18.49
#